data_AF-A0A524LZM3-F1
#
_entry.id   AF-A0A524LZM3-F1
#
_cell.length_a   1.000
_cell.length_b   1.000
_cell.length_c   1.000
_cell.angle_alpha   90.00
_cell.angle_beta   90.00
_cell.angle_gamma   90.00
#
_symmetry.space_group_name_H-M   'P 1'
#
loop_
_entity.id
_entity.type
_entity.pdbx_description
1 polymer ?
#
loop_
_entity_poly.entity_id
_entity_poly.type
_entity_poly.pdbx_seq_one_letter_code
_entity_poly.pdbx_strand_id
1 'polypeptide(L)'
;MARKRKQKEVDLDVSYVHVEAETQVEVVREDDGELYGRRECTAAYTSIHGIKDVGKDGYYDLVVGFKLEDNVDYYLVHVNYNTGDSFGHDDGKVCYVEMFKSKELAKQLVDAISENAQTPSYLPPGKKRYKEQPMTITYERDDGQKVDCYTGTWRGYFERVNYVEMEAVRTEQHYRRTP
;
A
#
# COMPACT_ATOMS: atom_id res chain seq x y z
N MET A 1 15.48 38.27 24.08
CA MET A 1 14.39 37.33 24.43
C MET A 1 13.75 36.82 23.14
N ALA A 2 14.06 35.59 22.73
CA ALA A 2 13.49 34.99 21.52
C ALA A 2 12.08 34.45 21.82
N ARG A 3 11.06 34.97 21.12
CA ARG A 3 9.70 34.43 21.14
C ARG A 3 9.74 33.01 20.58
N LYS A 4 9.56 31.99 21.43
CA LYS A 4 9.22 30.63 20.99
C LYS A 4 7.91 30.70 20.22
N ARG A 5 7.95 30.51 18.90
CA ARG A 5 6.76 30.25 18.08
C ARG A 5 6.16 28.94 18.60
N LYS A 6 5.01 29.00 19.28
CA LYS A 6 4.18 27.81 19.50
C LYS A 6 3.74 27.33 18.12
N GLN A 7 4.22 26.15 17.74
CA GLN A 7 3.77 25.46 16.54
C GLN A 7 2.28 25.20 16.74
N LYS A 8 1.45 25.79 15.88
CA LYS A 8 0.00 25.60 15.91
C LYS A 8 -0.23 24.15 15.49
N GLU A 9 -0.76 23.33 16.39
CA GLU A 9 -1.27 22.00 16.05
C GLU A 9 -2.37 22.23 15.01
N VAL A 10 -2.10 21.83 13.77
CA VAL A 10 -3.13 21.77 12.74
C VAL A 10 -3.83 20.45 13.00
N ASP A 11 -5.06 20.50 13.49
CA ASP A 11 -5.96 19.35 13.45
C ASP A 11 -6.15 19.01 11.96
N LEU A 12 -5.31 18.10 11.47
CA LEU A 12 -5.49 17.53 10.15
C LEU A 12 -6.70 16.60 10.25
N ASP A 13 -7.69 16.83 9.40
CA ASP A 13 -8.85 15.96 9.25
C ASP A 13 -8.37 14.61 8.69
N VAL A 14 -7.94 13.70 9.56
CA VAL A 14 -7.46 12.37 9.18
C VAL A 14 -8.46 11.28 9.53
N SER A 15 -8.48 10.21 8.74
CA SER A 15 -9.18 8.96 9.06
C SER A 15 -8.19 7.82 9.18
N TYR A 16 -8.52 6.86 10.03
CA TYR A 16 -7.75 5.64 10.25
C TYR A 16 -8.54 4.50 9.63
N VAL A 17 -8.12 4.07 8.44
CA VAL A 17 -8.94 3.24 7.56
C VAL A 17 -8.54 1.79 7.70
N HIS A 18 -9.52 0.94 7.99
CA HIS A 18 -9.42 -0.50 7.80
C HIS A 18 -10.02 -0.87 6.44
N VAL A 19 -9.30 -1.66 5.67
CA VAL A 19 -9.76 -2.21 4.39
C VAL A 19 -10.37 -3.57 4.65
N GLU A 20 -11.64 -3.72 4.28
CA GLU A 20 -12.35 -4.99 4.41
C GLU A 20 -12.05 -5.85 3.19
N ALA A 21 -11.28 -6.91 3.39
CA ALA A 21 -10.89 -7.82 2.32
C ALA A 21 -10.91 -9.28 2.80
N GLU A 22 -11.23 -10.18 1.86
CA GLU A 22 -11.03 -11.62 2.04
C GLU A 22 -9.74 -12.04 1.32
N THR A 23 -8.82 -12.66 2.06
CA THR A 23 -7.59 -13.22 1.49
C THR A 23 -7.56 -14.74 1.66
N GLN A 24 -7.50 -15.46 0.55
CA GLN A 24 -7.25 -16.89 0.53
C GLN A 24 -5.76 -17.13 0.32
N VAL A 25 -5.16 -17.95 1.17
CA VAL A 25 -3.73 -18.29 1.11
C VAL A 25 -3.58 -19.79 0.95
N GLU A 26 -2.86 -20.20 -0.08
CA GLU A 26 -2.53 -21.58 -0.37
C GLU A 26 -1.04 -21.83 -0.07
N VAL A 27 -0.73 -22.95 0.57
CA VAL A 27 0.65 -23.40 0.74
C VAL A 27 1.08 -24.10 -0.54
N VAL A 28 2.05 -23.53 -1.24
CA VAL A 28 2.63 -24.09 -2.45
C VAL A 28 3.92 -24.81 -2.05
N ARG A 29 3.93 -26.14 -2.08
CA ARG A 29 5.16 -26.91 -1.84
C ARG A 29 5.91 -27.04 -3.16
N GLU A 30 7.09 -26.45 -3.24
CA GLU A 30 8.09 -26.86 -4.21
C GLU A 30 8.87 -28.02 -3.60
N ASP A 31 8.63 -29.24 -4.09
CA ASP A 31 9.36 -30.44 -3.64
C ASP A 31 10.67 -30.54 -4.44
N ASP A 32 11.75 -29.96 -3.92
CA ASP A 32 13.08 -29.98 -4.54
C ASP A 32 14.14 -30.77 -3.75
N GLY A 33 13.70 -31.56 -2.77
CA GLY A 33 14.53 -32.62 -2.17
C GLY A 33 15.61 -32.18 -1.18
N GLU A 34 15.81 -30.88 -0.93
CA GLU A 34 16.78 -30.39 0.08
C GLU A 34 16.08 -29.86 1.34
N LEU A 35 15.90 -30.76 2.31
CA LEU A 35 15.45 -30.44 3.66
C LEU A 35 16.61 -29.90 4.51
N TYR A 36 16.57 -28.62 4.86
CA TYR A 36 16.70 -28.08 6.24
C TYR A 36 16.73 -26.54 6.15
N GLY A 37 15.68 -25.87 6.66
CA GLY A 37 15.65 -24.41 6.82
C GLY A 37 14.85 -23.60 5.80
N ARG A 38 14.18 -24.24 4.82
CA ARG A 38 13.21 -23.54 3.96
C ARG A 38 11.88 -23.30 4.68
N ARG A 39 11.33 -22.10 4.52
CA ARG A 39 9.96 -21.77 4.92
C ARG A 39 9.00 -22.27 3.84
N GLU A 40 7.74 -22.49 4.22
CA GLU A 40 6.68 -22.82 3.27
C GLU A 40 6.44 -21.63 2.34
N CYS A 41 6.40 -21.88 1.02
CA CYS A 41 6.01 -20.88 0.04
C CYS A 41 4.47 -20.75 0.04
N THR A 42 3.97 -19.53 -0.19
CA THR A 42 2.52 -19.29 -0.22
C THR A 42 2.09 -18.55 -1.47
N ALA A 43 0.89 -18.85 -1.97
CA ALA A 43 0.20 -18.03 -2.96
C ALA A 43 -1.02 -17.41 -2.30
N ALA A 44 -1.28 -16.13 -2.55
CA ALA A 44 -2.43 -15.43 -1.98
C ALA A 44 -3.31 -14.79 -3.07
N TYR A 45 -4.62 -14.84 -2.83
CA TYR A 45 -5.64 -14.16 -3.64
C TYR A 45 -6.47 -13.28 -2.70
N THR A 46 -6.58 -12.00 -3.01
CA THR A 46 -7.29 -11.03 -2.15
C THR A 46 -8.42 -10.39 -2.94
N SER A 47 -9.60 -10.31 -2.32
CA SER A 47 -10.76 -9.57 -2.82
C SER A 47 -11.13 -8.49 -1.81
N ILE A 48 -11.23 -7.24 -2.26
CA ILE A 48 -11.60 -6.10 -1.42
C ILE A 48 -13.10 -5.87 -1.53
N HIS A 49 -13.76 -5.62 -0.39
CA HIS A 49 -15.20 -5.52 -0.27
C HIS A 49 -15.68 -4.16 0.25
N GLY A 50 -14.84 -3.44 0.99
CA GLY A 50 -15.23 -2.18 1.60
C GLY A 50 -14.12 -1.54 2.43
N ILE A 51 -14.48 -0.45 3.09
CA ILE A 51 -13.60 0.29 4.01
C ILE A 51 -14.38 0.81 5.22
N LYS A 52 -13.69 0.98 6.35
CA LYS A 52 -14.25 1.54 7.60
C LYS A 52 -13.26 2.48 8.28
N ASP A 53 -13.76 3.58 8.86
CA ASP A 53 -12.96 4.39 9.79
C ASP A 53 -12.99 3.71 11.17
N VAL A 54 -11.86 3.15 11.58
CA VAL A 54 -11.71 2.46 12.87
C VAL A 54 -11.17 3.38 13.97
N GLY A 55 -10.87 4.64 13.63
CA GLY A 55 -10.27 5.60 14.54
C GLY A 55 -8.83 5.27 14.92
N LYS A 56 -8.20 6.20 15.64
CA LYS A 56 -6.76 6.18 15.96
C LYS A 56 -6.32 4.97 16.79
N ASP A 57 -7.21 4.49 17.65
CA ASP A 57 -6.94 3.38 18.57
C ASP A 57 -7.31 2.02 17.97
N GLY A 58 -7.88 2.00 16.77
CA GLY A 58 -8.21 0.78 16.04
C GLY A 58 -7.00 0.17 15.31
N TYR A 59 -7.15 -1.09 14.87
CA TYR A 59 -6.22 -1.69 13.93
C TYR A 59 -6.56 -1.19 12.52
N TYR A 60 -5.79 -0.22 12.03
CA TYR A 60 -5.97 0.38 10.72
C TYR A 60 -4.88 -0.07 9.74
N ASP A 61 -5.24 -0.08 8.46
CA ASP A 61 -4.35 -0.39 7.34
C ASP A 61 -3.73 0.88 6.73
N LEU A 62 -4.50 1.98 6.69
CA LEU A 62 -4.10 3.25 6.10
C LEU A 62 -4.44 4.44 7.01
N VAL A 63 -3.67 5.52 6.87
CA VAL A 63 -4.03 6.84 7.42
C VAL A 63 -4.15 7.81 6.27
N VAL A 64 -5.35 8.36 6.08
CA VAL A 64 -5.67 9.25 4.97
C VAL A 64 -5.89 10.69 5.44
N GLY A 65 -5.51 11.66 4.61
CA GLY A 65 -5.60 13.09 4.88
C GLY A 65 -7.00 13.70 4.74
N PHE A 66 -8.05 12.91 4.95
CA PHE A 66 -9.44 13.38 4.92
C PHE A 66 -10.34 12.56 5.84
N LYS A 67 -11.49 13.12 6.21
CA LYS A 67 -12.58 12.37 6.86
C LYS A 67 -13.34 11.48 5.89
N LEU A 68 -13.56 10.23 6.30
CA LEU A 68 -14.48 9.32 5.62
C LEU A 68 -15.93 9.73 5.88
N GLU A 69 -16.72 9.68 4.81
CA GLU A 69 -18.14 10.00 4.78
C GLU A 69 -18.92 8.73 4.40
N ASP A 70 -20.08 8.53 5.02
CA ASP A 70 -20.91 7.35 4.76
C ASP A 70 -21.46 7.37 3.33
N ASN A 71 -21.43 6.23 2.65
CA ASN A 71 -21.94 6.04 1.28
C ASN A 71 -21.23 6.88 0.21
N VAL A 72 -20.00 7.31 0.45
CA VAL A 72 -19.15 7.96 -0.55
C VAL A 72 -18.17 6.93 -1.12
N ASP A 73 -17.97 6.97 -2.43
CA ASP A 73 -16.99 6.14 -3.11
C ASP A 73 -15.60 6.82 -3.04
N TYR A 74 -14.60 6.03 -2.68
CA TYR A 74 -13.20 6.42 -2.63
C TYR A 74 -12.38 5.49 -3.53
N TYR A 75 -11.19 5.92 -3.94
CA TYR A 75 -10.34 5.17 -4.84
C TYR A 75 -9.11 4.66 -4.09
N LEU A 76 -9.11 3.38 -3.76
CA LEU A 76 -8.02 2.69 -3.06
C LEU A 76 -6.99 2.22 -4.08
N VAL A 77 -5.74 2.66 -3.94
CA VAL A 77 -4.60 2.19 -4.73
C VAL A 77 -3.89 1.09 -3.96
N HIS A 78 -3.72 -0.07 -4.60
CA HIS A 78 -3.03 -1.21 -4.00
C HIS A 78 -2.08 -1.88 -5.00
N VAL A 79 -1.10 -2.57 -4.44
CA VAL A 79 -0.05 -3.26 -5.19
C VAL A 79 -0.12 -4.74 -4.87
N ASN A 80 -0.18 -5.57 -5.91
CA ASN A 80 0.03 -7.00 -5.81
C ASN A 80 1.50 -7.32 -6.13
N TYR A 81 2.16 -8.06 -5.25
CA TYR A 81 3.60 -8.32 -5.36
C TYR A 81 3.99 -9.71 -4.88
N ASN A 82 5.16 -10.15 -5.34
CA ASN A 82 5.85 -11.31 -4.83
C ASN A 82 7.05 -10.87 -3.99
N THR A 83 7.32 -11.64 -2.95
CA THR A 83 8.42 -11.39 -2.02
C THR A 83 9.05 -12.70 -1.60
N GLY A 84 10.34 -12.70 -1.32
CA GLY A 84 11.04 -13.92 -1.03
C GLY A 84 12.52 -13.71 -0.85
N ASP A 85 13.17 -14.79 -0.49
CA ASP A 85 14.63 -14.91 -0.46
C ASP A 85 15.00 -16.37 -0.73
N SER A 86 16.28 -16.71 -0.55
CA SER A 86 16.77 -18.08 -0.72
C SER A 86 16.11 -19.13 0.20
N PHE A 87 15.31 -18.73 1.17
CA PHE A 87 14.61 -19.61 2.11
C PHE A 87 13.13 -19.78 1.77
N GLY A 88 12.56 -19.02 0.84
CA GLY A 88 11.23 -19.26 0.28
C GLY A 88 10.55 -18.01 -0.27
N HIS A 89 9.59 -18.23 -1.17
CA HIS A 89 8.88 -17.19 -1.91
C HIS A 89 7.40 -17.16 -1.52
N ASP A 90 6.83 -15.97 -1.46
CA ASP A 90 5.40 -15.78 -1.42
C ASP A 90 4.90 -14.96 -2.59
N ASP A 91 3.84 -15.45 -3.19
CA ASP A 91 3.20 -14.89 -4.35
C ASP A 91 1.86 -14.22 -3.98
N GLY A 92 1.53 -13.15 -4.70
CA GLY A 92 0.21 -12.54 -4.64
C GLY A 92 -0.09 -11.76 -3.35
N LYS A 93 0.94 -11.27 -2.64
CA LYS A 93 0.75 -10.40 -1.48
C LYS A 93 0.21 -9.05 -1.91
N VAL A 94 -0.60 -8.44 -1.04
CA VAL A 94 -1.20 -7.12 -1.28
C VAL A 94 -0.65 -6.10 -0.30
N CYS A 95 -0.35 -4.90 -0.79
CA CYS A 95 -0.05 -3.73 0.01
C CYS A 95 -0.98 -2.60 -0.39
N TYR A 96 -1.71 -2.05 0.58
CA TYR A 96 -2.50 -0.85 0.39
C TYR A 96 -1.56 0.36 0.43
N VAL A 97 -1.53 1.13 -0.66
CA VAL A 97 -0.57 2.23 -0.82
C VAL A 97 -1.17 3.53 -0.33
N GLU A 98 -2.31 3.92 -0.87
CA GLU A 98 -2.98 5.18 -0.55
C GLU A 98 -4.44 5.13 -1.01
N MET A 99 -5.27 6.03 -0.48
CA MET A 99 -6.64 6.21 -0.94
C MET A 99 -6.96 7.67 -1.26
N PHE A 100 -7.77 7.88 -2.30
CA PHE A 100 -8.09 9.21 -2.82
C PHE A 100 -9.58 9.45 -2.93
N LYS A 101 -10.01 10.73 -2.86
CA LYS A 101 -11.35 11.16 -3.29
C LYS A 101 -11.42 11.30 -4.81
N SER A 102 -10.32 11.72 -5.45
CA SER A 102 -10.23 11.85 -6.91
C SER A 102 -9.71 10.59 -7.59
N LYS A 103 -10.45 10.11 -8.58
CA LYS A 103 -10.03 9.01 -9.46
C LYS A 103 -8.77 9.37 -10.25
N GLU A 104 -8.66 10.63 -10.65
CA GLU A 104 -7.55 11.14 -11.44
C GLU A 104 -6.24 11.10 -10.64
N LEU A 105 -6.27 11.51 -9.36
CA LEU A 105 -5.11 11.41 -8.47
C LEU A 105 -4.72 9.95 -8.21
N ALA A 106 -5.69 9.08 -7.94
CA ALA A 106 -5.44 7.64 -7.78
C ALA A 106 -4.78 7.05 -9.04
N LYS A 107 -5.29 7.39 -10.22
CA LYS A 107 -4.73 6.94 -11.49
C LYS A 107 -3.30 7.42 -11.70
N GLN A 108 -2.99 8.68 -11.38
CA GLN A 108 -1.63 9.20 -11.49
C GLN A 108 -0.64 8.38 -10.64
N LEU A 109 -1.05 7.95 -9.44
CA LEU A 109 -0.23 7.10 -8.61
C LEU A 109 -0.07 5.69 -9.20
N VAL A 110 -1.15 5.09 -9.70
CA VAL A 110 -1.10 3.77 -10.38
C VAL A 110 -0.13 3.81 -11.56
N ASP A 111 -0.25 4.82 -12.42
CA ASP A 111 0.60 5.00 -13.60
C ASP A 111 2.07 5.18 -13.18
N ALA A 112 2.33 6.02 -12.17
CA ALA A 112 3.69 6.28 -11.68
C ALA A 112 4.36 5.04 -11.07
N ILE A 113 3.63 4.24 -10.29
CA ILE A 113 4.17 2.98 -9.73
C ILE A 113 4.38 1.96 -10.86
N SER A 114 3.44 1.86 -11.80
CA SER A 114 3.51 0.90 -12.91
C SER A 114 4.70 1.17 -13.84
N GLU A 115 4.96 2.43 -14.19
CA GLU A 115 6.14 2.82 -14.98
C GLU A 115 7.44 2.49 -14.24
N ASN A 116 7.47 2.70 -12.92
CA ASN A 116 8.64 2.40 -12.11
C ASN A 116 8.89 0.88 -11.99
N ALA A 117 7.84 0.08 -11.79
CA ALA A 117 7.91 -1.37 -11.66
C ALA A 117 8.46 -2.07 -12.91
N GLN A 118 8.30 -1.46 -14.10
CA GLN A 118 8.85 -1.99 -15.34
C GLN A 118 10.35 -1.71 -15.52
N THR A 119 10.95 -0.89 -14.67
CA THR A 119 12.39 -0.57 -14.77
C THR A 119 13.22 -1.71 -14.19
N PRO A 120 14.07 -2.40 -14.98
CA PRO A 120 14.81 -3.57 -14.50
C PRO A 120 15.81 -3.18 -13.40
N SER A 121 15.69 -3.80 -12.23
CA SER A 121 16.68 -3.69 -11.14
C SER A 121 17.93 -4.57 -11.38
N TYR A 122 17.86 -5.50 -12.34
CA TYR A 122 18.92 -6.48 -12.60
C TYR A 122 19.82 -6.06 -13.78
N LEU A 123 21.07 -5.71 -13.48
CA LEU A 123 22.12 -5.58 -14.49
C LEU A 123 22.90 -6.89 -14.60
N PRO A 124 23.25 -7.35 -15.82
CA PRO A 124 24.09 -8.52 -16.00
C PRO A 124 25.48 -8.33 -15.35
N PRO A 125 26.16 -9.42 -14.95
CA PRO A 125 27.46 -9.37 -14.29
C PRO A 125 28.48 -8.56 -15.08
N GLY A 126 29.15 -7.61 -14.42
CA GLY A 126 30.27 -6.84 -15.01
C GLY A 126 29.93 -5.41 -15.48
N LYS A 127 28.67 -4.96 -15.40
CA LYS A 127 28.34 -3.53 -15.60
C LYS A 127 28.38 -2.79 -14.27
N LYS A 128 29.17 -1.71 -14.20
CA LYS A 128 29.24 -0.81 -13.03
C LYS A 128 27.82 -0.36 -12.67
N ARG A 129 27.47 -0.41 -11.38
CA ARG A 129 26.23 0.12 -10.82
C ARG A 129 25.92 1.44 -11.51
N TYR A 130 24.86 1.49 -12.33
CA TYR A 130 24.26 2.78 -12.62
C TYR A 130 23.92 3.40 -11.27
N LYS A 131 24.18 4.70 -11.11
CA LYS A 131 23.74 5.48 -9.96
C LYS A 131 22.34 4.99 -9.62
N GLU A 132 22.19 4.37 -8.45
CA GLU A 132 20.92 4.08 -7.81
C GLU A 132 20.16 5.40 -7.92
N GLN A 133 19.29 5.54 -8.93
CA GLN A 133 18.38 6.66 -8.90
C GLN A 133 17.47 6.27 -7.75
N PRO A 134 17.46 7.02 -6.62
CA PRO A 134 16.44 6.79 -5.64
C PRO A 134 15.13 6.92 -6.40
N MET A 135 14.41 5.80 -6.49
CA MET A 135 13.14 5.71 -7.19
C MET A 135 12.15 6.50 -6.35
N THR A 136 12.17 7.81 -6.48
CA THR A 136 11.34 8.71 -5.67
C THR A 136 10.04 8.92 -6.43
N ILE A 137 9.11 7.98 -6.28
CA ILE A 137 7.73 8.20 -6.72
C ILE A 137 7.12 9.20 -5.75
N THR A 138 6.82 10.41 -6.23
CA THR A 138 6.08 11.41 -5.45
C THR A 138 4.69 11.59 -6.03
N TYR A 139 3.69 11.64 -5.18
CA TYR A 139 2.31 11.93 -5.57
C TYR A 139 1.72 13.02 -4.68
N GLU A 140 0.60 13.59 -5.13
CA GLU A 140 -0.15 14.61 -4.40
C GLU A 140 -1.42 13.98 -3.83
N ARG A 141 -1.66 14.22 -2.54
CA ARG A 141 -2.88 13.79 -1.84
C ARG A 141 -4.02 14.79 -2.05
N ASP A 142 -5.24 14.41 -1.68
CA ASP A 142 -6.41 15.29 -1.76
C ASP A 142 -6.29 16.57 -0.90
N ASP A 143 -5.43 16.58 0.11
CA ASP A 143 -5.11 17.75 0.93
C ASP A 143 -4.04 18.67 0.28
N GLY A 144 -3.58 18.33 -0.93
CA GLY A 144 -2.51 19.03 -1.66
C GLY A 144 -1.10 18.72 -1.16
N GLN A 145 -0.95 17.82 -0.17
CA GLN A 145 0.37 17.42 0.33
C GLN A 145 1.07 16.51 -0.69
N LYS A 146 2.33 16.83 -1.00
CA LYS A 146 3.21 15.94 -1.76
C LYS A 146 3.87 14.94 -0.84
N VAL A 147 3.76 13.66 -1.18
CA VAL A 147 4.27 12.54 -0.39
C VAL A 147 5.16 11.68 -1.28
N ASP A 148 6.30 11.26 -0.73
CA ASP A 148 7.14 10.23 -1.34
C ASP A 148 6.58 8.85 -0.96
N CYS A 149 6.36 8.02 -1.98
CA CYS A 149 5.69 6.74 -1.85
C CYS A 149 6.41 5.79 -0.89
N TYR A 150 7.75 5.76 -0.91
CA TYR A 150 8.59 4.87 -0.10
C TYR A 150 8.77 5.34 1.35
N THR A 151 8.67 6.64 1.61
CA THR A 151 8.65 7.17 2.99
C THR A 151 7.25 7.17 3.62
N GLY A 152 6.21 6.97 2.79
CA GLY A 152 4.81 6.86 3.19
C GLY A 152 4.42 5.49 3.77
N THR A 153 3.23 5.04 3.38
CA THR A 153 2.59 3.77 3.76
C THR A 153 3.15 2.57 3.01
N TRP A 154 3.77 2.77 1.84
CA TRP A 154 4.36 1.69 1.06
C TRP A 154 5.70 1.26 1.66
N ARG A 155 5.68 0.19 2.46
CA ARG A 155 6.86 -0.34 3.16
C ARG A 155 6.98 -1.83 2.90
N GLY A 156 7.88 -2.23 2.00
CA GLY A 156 8.14 -3.65 1.76
C GLY A 156 9.39 -3.90 0.94
N TYR A 157 9.96 -5.09 1.14
CA TYR A 157 10.91 -5.68 0.21
C TYR A 157 10.10 -6.43 -0.86
N PHE A 158 10.25 -6.01 -2.11
CA PHE A 158 9.54 -6.59 -3.25
C PHE A 158 10.56 -7.24 -4.18
N GLU A 159 10.44 -8.54 -4.41
CA GLU A 159 11.20 -9.19 -5.49
C GLU A 159 10.62 -8.79 -6.84
N ARG A 160 9.29 -8.71 -6.91
CA ARG A 160 8.55 -8.34 -8.11
C ARG A 160 7.21 -7.71 -7.79
N VAL A 161 6.89 -6.61 -8.46
CA VAL A 161 5.51 -6.11 -8.55
C VAL A 161 4.81 -6.85 -9.69
N ASN A 162 3.67 -7.47 -9.40
CA ASN A 162 2.87 -8.19 -10.39
C ASN A 162 1.97 -7.22 -11.14
N TYR A 163 1.22 -6.42 -10.40
CA TYR A 163 0.35 -5.37 -10.92
C TYR A 163 0.09 -4.31 -9.86
N VAL A 164 -0.37 -3.15 -10.33
CA VAL A 164 -0.83 -2.04 -9.51
C VAL A 164 -2.22 -1.69 -10.01
N GLU A 165 -3.18 -1.59 -9.10
CA GLU A 165 -4.56 -1.33 -9.45
C GLU A 165 -5.17 -0.26 -8.54
N MET A 166 -6.27 0.32 -9.01
CA MET A 166 -7.16 1.14 -8.20
C MET A 166 -8.55 0.52 -8.18
N GLU A 167 -9.15 0.48 -7.00
CA GLU A 167 -10.51 -0.01 -6.80
C GLU A 167 -11.38 1.08 -6.19
N ALA A 168 -12.61 1.21 -6.71
CA ALA A 168 -13.62 2.04 -6.09
C ALA A 168 -14.18 1.28 -4.88
N VAL A 169 -13.95 1.80 -3.68
CA VAL A 169 -14.38 1.22 -2.41
C VAL A 169 -15.34 2.18 -1.72
N ARG A 170 -16.28 1.63 -0.97
CA ARG A 170 -17.31 2.40 -0.28
C ARG A 170 -17.28 2.14 1.21
N THR A 171 -17.58 3.17 1.99
CA THR A 171 -17.85 3.03 3.42
C THR A 171 -19.17 2.28 3.64
N GLU A 172 -19.14 1.20 4.40
CA GLU A 172 -20.39 0.56 4.84
C GLU A 172 -21.15 1.52 5.77
N GLN A 173 -22.49 1.56 5.65
CA GLN A 173 -23.32 2.31 6.61
C GLN A 173 -23.06 1.78 8.02
N HIS A 174 -22.49 2.60 8.89
CA HIS A 174 -22.59 2.40 10.32
C HIS A 174 -24.06 2.50 10.71
N TYR A 175 -24.76 1.37 10.81
CA TYR A 175 -25.87 1.27 11.75
C TYR A 175 -25.26 1.51 13.14
N ARG A 176 -25.26 2.77 13.58
CA ARG A 176 -25.02 3.11 14.98
C ARG A 176 -25.97 2.24 15.78
N ARG A 177 -25.44 1.20 16.42
CA ARG A 177 -26.14 0.55 17.53
C ARG A 177 -26.23 1.61 18.61
N THR A 178 -27.34 2.34 18.63
CA THR A 178 -27.71 3.20 19.75
C THR A 178 -27.65 2.34 21.02
N PRO A 179 -27.02 2.83 22.11
CA PRO A 179 -26.84 2.07 23.34
C PRO A 179 -28.14 1.56 23.95
#